data_AF-A0A8R7PWQ1-F1
#
_entry.id   AF-A0A8R7PWQ1-F1
#
_cell.length_a   1.000
_cell.length_b   1.000
_cell.length_c   1.000
_cell.angle_alpha   90.00
_cell.angle_beta   90.00
_cell.angle_gamma   90.00
#
_symmetry.space_group_name_H-M   'P 1'
#
loop_
_entity.id
_entity.type
_entity.pdbx_description
1 polymer ?
#
loop_
_entity_poly.entity_id
_entity_poly.type
_entity_poly.pdbx_seq_one_letter_code
_entity_poly.pdbx_strand_id
1 'polypeptide(L)'
;MVEPADVLGLTRGYKLQPHDDEAVEYYLLRRLLGRELPLEGIIMEDDPLSAPPWELLNRHGREDDAFFFAHGQTIDGKGSRNKRTCAGGGCWEGQKVIVDDKQLIIPDSGMEIPWKKYHLLNFHNDGEKGSTRWVMHEYSVTGPPDLASSSVRLYRILFSGHGKKRKREPDDYGRDDDGGERAA
;
A
#
# COMPACT_ATOMS: atom_id res chain seq x y z
N MET A 1 -6.97 -5.96 -17.14
CA MET A 1 -6.24 -6.78 -16.17
C MET A 1 -7.24 -7.78 -15.61
N VAL A 2 -6.93 -9.07 -15.59
CA VAL A 2 -7.82 -10.10 -15.01
C VAL A 2 -7.68 -10.01 -13.49
N GLU A 3 -8.79 -9.95 -12.74
CA GLU A 3 -8.70 -9.90 -11.28
C GLU A 3 -8.15 -11.23 -10.75
N PRO A 4 -7.31 -11.24 -9.70
CA PRO A 4 -6.74 -12.47 -9.16
C PRO A 4 -7.80 -13.50 -8.73
N ALA A 5 -8.96 -13.03 -8.29
CA ALA A 5 -10.10 -13.88 -7.95
C ALA A 5 -10.72 -14.58 -9.18
N ASP A 6 -10.72 -13.92 -10.35
CA ASP A 6 -11.22 -14.51 -11.60
C ASP A 6 -10.30 -15.62 -12.10
N VAL A 7 -8.98 -15.48 -11.90
CA VAL A 7 -7.98 -16.53 -12.23
C VAL A 7 -8.25 -17.82 -11.46
N LEU A 8 -8.72 -17.69 -10.21
CA LEU A 8 -9.06 -18.82 -9.35
C LEU A 8 -10.51 -19.32 -9.52
N GLY A 9 -11.28 -18.74 -10.44
CA GLY A 9 -12.69 -19.10 -10.64
C GLY A 9 -13.57 -18.80 -9.43
N LEU A 10 -13.17 -17.85 -8.58
CA LEU A 10 -13.93 -17.46 -7.40
C LEU A 10 -15.15 -16.63 -7.80
N THR A 11 -16.15 -16.63 -6.93
CA THR A 11 -17.37 -15.84 -7.14
C THR A 11 -17.00 -14.37 -7.36
N ARG A 12 -17.57 -13.78 -8.42
CA ARG A 12 -17.37 -12.37 -8.76
C ARG A 12 -17.63 -11.48 -7.54
N GLY A 13 -16.66 -10.64 -7.20
CA GLY A 13 -16.68 -9.79 -6.01
C GLY A 13 -15.91 -10.35 -4.81
N TYR A 14 -15.38 -11.57 -4.88
CA TYR A 14 -14.41 -12.06 -3.90
C TYR A 14 -13.12 -11.22 -3.99
N LYS A 15 -12.69 -10.67 -2.86
CA LYS A 15 -11.44 -9.90 -2.76
C LYS A 15 -10.42 -10.74 -1.97
N LEU A 16 -9.34 -11.12 -2.64
CA LEU A 16 -8.21 -11.78 -1.98
C LEU A 16 -7.41 -10.73 -1.23
N GLN A 17 -7.46 -10.78 0.09
CA GLN A 17 -6.77 -9.84 0.96
C GLN A 17 -5.91 -10.62 1.95
N PRO A 18 -4.59 -10.74 1.70
CA PRO A 18 -3.69 -11.46 2.58
C PRO A 18 -3.70 -10.85 3.98
N HIS A 19 -3.63 -11.69 5.00
CA HIS A 19 -3.24 -11.25 6.33
C HIS A 19 -1.79 -10.76 6.31
N ASP A 20 -1.41 -9.98 7.31
CA ASP A 20 -0.05 -9.45 7.44
C ASP A 20 1.03 -10.55 7.35
N ASP A 21 0.82 -11.66 8.07
CA ASP A 21 1.78 -12.77 8.09
C ASP A 21 1.84 -13.50 6.74
N GLU A 22 0.69 -13.67 6.07
CA GLU A 22 0.60 -14.27 4.73
C GLU A 22 1.25 -13.38 3.66
N ALA A 23 1.08 -12.07 3.76
CA ALA A 23 1.71 -11.10 2.88
C ALA A 23 3.24 -11.15 3.01
N VAL A 24 3.76 -11.34 4.23
CA VAL A 24 5.20 -11.50 4.44
C VAL A 24 5.69 -12.86 3.95
N GLU A 25 5.03 -13.96 4.31
CA GLU A 25 5.48 -15.31 3.98
C GLU A 25 5.37 -15.61 2.49
N TYR A 26 4.20 -15.41 1.91
CA TYR A 26 3.90 -15.85 0.56
C TYR A 26 4.28 -14.83 -0.51
N TYR A 27 4.52 -13.58 -0.14
CA TYR A 27 4.88 -12.54 -1.11
C TYR A 27 6.24 -11.93 -0.84
N LEU A 28 6.46 -11.25 0.30
CA LEU A 28 7.73 -10.57 0.56
C LEU A 28 8.90 -11.56 0.60
N LEU A 29 8.82 -12.61 1.39
CA LEU A 29 9.88 -13.59 1.53
C LEU A 29 10.18 -14.30 0.20
N ARG A 30 9.13 -14.68 -0.56
CA ARG A 30 9.30 -15.27 -1.90
C ARG A 30 9.99 -14.30 -2.86
N ARG A 31 9.59 -13.04 -2.87
CA ARG A 31 10.20 -11.98 -3.69
C ARG A 31 11.69 -11.82 -3.35
N LEU A 32 12.04 -11.79 -2.06
CA LEU A 32 13.43 -11.70 -1.60
C LEU A 32 14.27 -12.92 -1.99
N LEU A 33 13.66 -14.10 -2.02
CA LEU A 33 14.31 -15.34 -2.44
C LEU A 33 14.31 -15.56 -3.97
N GLY A 34 13.78 -14.61 -4.75
CA GLY A 34 13.65 -14.75 -6.21
C GLY A 34 12.70 -15.87 -6.65
N ARG A 35 11.76 -16.26 -5.79
CA ARG A 35 10.76 -17.30 -6.08
C ARG A 35 9.53 -16.69 -6.71
N GLU A 36 8.81 -17.49 -7.49
CA GLU A 36 7.53 -17.10 -8.09
C GLU A 36 6.49 -16.80 -7.01
N LEU A 37 5.72 -15.72 -7.25
CA LEU A 37 4.61 -15.32 -6.41
C LEU A 37 3.43 -16.28 -6.63
N PRO A 38 2.65 -16.59 -5.58
CA PRO A 38 1.51 -17.50 -5.71
C PRO A 38 0.44 -16.97 -6.67
N LEU A 39 0.21 -15.65 -6.66
CA LEU A 39 -0.78 -14.94 -7.46
C LEU A 39 -0.23 -13.55 -7.82
N GLU A 40 -0.25 -13.22 -9.11
CA GLU A 40 0.05 -11.87 -9.58
C GLU A 40 -1.11 -10.90 -9.25
N GLY A 41 -0.82 -9.61 -9.15
CA GLY A 41 -1.83 -8.56 -8.93
C GLY A 41 -2.37 -8.42 -7.50
N ILE A 42 -1.91 -9.27 -6.56
CA ILE A 42 -2.21 -9.13 -5.12
C ILE A 42 -1.36 -8.03 -4.48
N ILE A 43 -0.07 -7.97 -4.82
CA ILE A 43 0.87 -6.93 -4.39
C ILE A 43 1.30 -6.18 -5.65
N MET A 44 1.22 -4.85 -5.64
CA MET A 44 1.54 -4.01 -6.79
C MET A 44 2.97 -3.49 -6.72
N GLU A 45 3.58 -3.14 -7.85
CA GLU A 45 4.92 -2.52 -7.87
C GLU A 45 4.77 -1.01 -8.10
N ASP A 46 4.77 -0.23 -7.02
CA ASP A 46 4.67 1.23 -7.05
C ASP A 46 5.23 1.81 -5.75
N ASP A 47 5.78 3.02 -5.80
CA ASP A 47 6.30 3.70 -4.61
C ASP A 47 5.13 4.32 -3.82
N PRO A 48 4.97 4.02 -2.52
CA PRO A 48 3.99 4.67 -1.64
C PRO A 48 4.06 6.21 -1.59
N LEU A 49 5.14 6.81 -2.08
CA LEU A 49 5.32 8.26 -2.17
C LEU A 49 5.05 8.82 -3.58
N SER A 50 4.68 7.99 -4.56
CA SER A 50 4.48 8.43 -5.94
C SER A 50 3.20 9.21 -6.18
N ALA A 51 2.21 9.12 -5.29
CA ALA A 51 1.03 9.99 -5.26
C ALA A 51 0.36 9.97 -3.87
N PRO A 52 -0.65 10.83 -3.61
CA PRO A 52 -1.51 10.67 -2.45
C PRO A 52 -2.18 9.29 -2.45
N PRO A 53 -2.54 8.74 -1.27
CA PRO A 53 -2.95 7.35 -1.13
C PRO A 53 -4.18 6.99 -1.97
N TRP A 54 -5.20 7.86 -2.05
CA TRP A 54 -6.40 7.59 -2.86
C TRP A 54 -6.10 7.51 -4.36
N GLU A 55 -5.21 8.38 -4.85
CA GLU A 55 -4.81 8.40 -6.26
C GLU A 55 -3.96 7.18 -6.59
N LEU A 56 -3.00 6.86 -5.71
CA LEU A 56 -2.18 5.65 -5.83
C LEU A 56 -3.05 4.39 -5.85
N LEU A 57 -4.01 4.25 -4.94
CA LEU A 57 -4.92 3.10 -4.94
C LEU A 57 -5.80 3.06 -6.20
N ASN A 58 -6.34 4.21 -6.62
CA ASN A 58 -7.18 4.29 -7.83
C ASN A 58 -6.44 3.88 -9.11
N ARG A 59 -5.14 4.23 -9.22
CA ARG A 59 -4.28 3.81 -10.35
C ARG A 59 -4.24 2.28 -10.54
N HIS A 60 -4.42 1.54 -9.46
CA HIS A 60 -4.42 0.07 -9.47
C HIS A 60 -5.80 -0.55 -9.22
N GLY A 61 -6.88 0.22 -9.33
CA GLY A 61 -8.24 -0.27 -9.13
C GLY A 61 -8.54 -0.74 -7.70
N ARG A 62 -7.84 -0.17 -6.71
CA ARG A 62 -8.03 -0.43 -5.28
C ARG A 62 -8.76 0.74 -4.63
N GLU A 63 -9.50 0.48 -3.55
CA GLU A 63 -10.39 1.48 -2.94
C GLU A 63 -9.90 1.96 -1.56
N ASP A 64 -9.58 1.03 -0.67
CA ASP A 64 -9.39 1.29 0.77
C ASP A 64 -8.14 0.65 1.35
N ASP A 65 -7.63 -0.40 0.71
CA ASP A 65 -6.55 -1.23 1.23
C ASP A 65 -5.80 -1.85 0.08
N ALA A 66 -4.49 -1.74 0.11
CA ALA A 66 -3.65 -2.38 -0.88
C ALA A 66 -2.20 -2.51 -0.41
N PHE A 67 -1.52 -3.51 -0.97
CA PHE A 67 -0.11 -3.79 -0.70
C PHE A 67 0.78 -3.42 -1.89
N PHE A 68 1.96 -2.89 -1.60
CA PHE A 68 2.93 -2.44 -2.59
C PHE A 68 4.33 -2.97 -2.29
N PHE A 69 5.03 -3.44 -3.31
CA PHE A 69 6.47 -3.59 -3.29
C PHE A 69 7.13 -2.28 -3.67
N ALA A 70 8.01 -1.81 -2.81
CA ALA A 70 8.87 -0.66 -3.09
C ALA A 70 10.19 -0.79 -2.35
N HIS A 71 11.19 -0.04 -2.80
CA HIS A 71 12.44 0.05 -2.07
C HIS A 71 12.27 0.92 -0.83
N GLY A 72 12.81 0.43 0.29
CA GLY A 72 12.90 1.15 1.54
C GLY A 72 13.60 2.49 1.35
N GLN A 73 13.09 3.50 2.05
CA GLN A 73 13.66 4.85 2.00
C GLN A 73 15.14 4.83 2.39
N THR A 74 15.99 5.28 1.47
CA THR A 74 17.41 5.48 1.76
C THR A 74 17.56 6.60 2.78
N ILE A 75 18.34 6.34 3.83
CA ILE A 75 18.81 7.39 4.72
C ILE A 75 19.82 8.22 3.90
N ASP A 76 19.66 9.53 3.88
CA ASP A 76 20.61 10.39 3.19
C ASP A 76 22.02 10.30 3.82
N GLY A 77 23.03 10.80 3.13
CA GLY A 77 24.41 10.81 3.65
C GLY A 77 24.58 11.58 4.98
N LYS A 78 23.54 12.27 5.47
CA LYS A 78 23.51 13.00 6.75
C LYS A 78 22.78 12.23 7.85
N GLY A 79 22.35 10.99 7.59
CA GLY A 79 21.65 10.19 8.58
C GLY A 79 20.17 10.54 8.75
N SER A 80 19.63 11.46 7.95
CA SER A 80 18.22 11.85 8.00
C SER A 80 17.39 11.03 7.00
N ARG A 81 16.18 10.67 7.42
CA ARG A 81 15.19 10.18 6.46
C ARG A 81 14.67 11.35 5.63
N ASN A 82 14.53 11.16 4.33
CA ASN A 82 13.90 12.14 3.46
C ASN A 82 12.47 12.45 3.93
N LYS A 83 12.07 13.71 3.76
CA LYS A 83 10.68 14.13 4.00
C LYS A 83 9.77 13.30 3.09
N ARG A 84 8.85 12.54 3.67
CA ARG A 84 7.95 11.61 2.97
C ARG A 84 6.80 12.34 2.28
N THR A 85 7.14 13.33 1.46
CA THR A 85 6.20 14.13 0.66
C THR A 85 5.83 13.31 -0.57
N CYS A 86 4.54 13.25 -0.89
CA CYS A 86 4.11 12.56 -2.10
C CYS A 86 4.21 13.48 -3.31
N ALA A 87 4.49 12.93 -4.49
CA ALA A 87 4.19 13.68 -5.71
C ALA A 87 2.67 13.95 -5.75
N GLY A 88 2.24 15.07 -6.32
CA GLY A 88 0.81 15.46 -6.27
C GLY A 88 0.35 16.10 -4.95
N GLY A 89 1.24 16.22 -3.95
CA GLY A 89 1.00 16.98 -2.72
C GLY A 89 0.72 16.12 -1.50
N GLY A 90 0.74 16.77 -0.34
CA GLY A 90 0.60 16.12 0.96
C GLY A 90 1.86 15.38 1.40
N CYS A 91 1.86 14.96 2.67
CA CYS A 91 2.97 14.25 3.25
C CYS A 91 2.54 13.18 4.24
N TRP A 92 3.35 12.14 4.32
CA TRP A 92 3.23 11.12 5.34
C TRP A 92 3.97 11.56 6.60
N GLU A 93 3.22 11.83 7.67
CA GLU A 93 3.75 12.25 8.97
C GLU A 93 3.96 11.05 9.89
N GLY A 94 5.17 10.93 10.43
CA GLY A 94 5.51 9.92 11.43
C GLY A 94 5.02 10.34 12.81
N GLN A 95 3.88 9.81 13.25
CA GLN A 95 3.34 10.17 14.56
C GLN A 95 3.99 9.38 15.70
N LYS A 96 4.25 8.09 15.51
CA LYS A 96 5.07 7.22 16.37
C LYS A 96 5.29 5.91 15.64
N VAL A 97 6.54 5.56 15.35
CA VAL A 97 6.84 4.23 14.80
C VAL A 97 6.61 3.21 15.90
N ILE A 98 5.54 2.44 15.79
CA ILE A 98 5.32 1.24 16.59
C ILE A 98 5.86 0.07 15.79
N VAL A 99 6.62 -0.80 16.44
CA VAL A 99 7.25 -1.95 15.80
C VAL A 99 6.71 -3.21 16.45
N ASP A 100 6.08 -4.06 15.64
CA ASP A 100 5.75 -5.41 16.06
C ASP A 100 6.85 -6.34 15.57
N ASP A 101 7.59 -6.92 16.51
CA ASP A 101 8.53 -8.00 16.24
C ASP A 101 7.76 -9.30 16.07
N LYS A 102 7.90 -9.92 14.90
CA LYS A 102 7.21 -11.15 14.53
C LYS A 102 8.18 -12.17 13.95
N GLN A 103 7.74 -13.41 13.93
CA GLN A 103 8.54 -14.53 13.47
C GLN A 103 7.66 -15.46 12.63
N LEU A 104 8.13 -15.80 11.45
CA LEU A 104 7.54 -16.86 10.62
C LEU A 104 8.29 -18.16 10.89
N ILE A 105 7.55 -19.27 10.90
CA ILE A 105 8.10 -20.62 10.90
C ILE A 105 7.75 -21.23 9.55
N ILE A 106 8.75 -21.47 8.71
CA ILE A 106 8.52 -22.04 7.37
C ILE A 106 8.21 -23.54 7.52
N PRO A 107 7.01 -24.02 7.14
CA PRO A 107 6.57 -25.39 7.44
C PRO A 107 7.51 -26.49 6.94
N ASP A 108 8.07 -26.31 5.74
CA ASP A 108 8.87 -27.35 5.07
C ASP A 108 10.32 -27.43 5.58
N SER A 109 10.87 -26.32 6.07
CA SER A 109 12.28 -26.25 6.47
C SER A 109 12.47 -26.06 7.98
N GLY A 110 11.40 -25.77 8.73
CA GLY A 110 11.47 -25.36 10.13
C GLY A 110 12.27 -24.07 10.35
N MET A 111 12.55 -23.33 9.28
CA MET A 111 13.37 -22.13 9.33
C MET A 111 12.58 -20.99 9.95
N GLU A 112 13.20 -20.32 10.91
CA GLU A 112 12.63 -19.16 11.56
C GLU A 112 13.07 -17.87 10.86
N ILE A 113 12.11 -17.11 10.35
CA ILE A 113 12.35 -15.85 9.64
C ILE A 113 11.79 -14.71 10.49
N PRO A 114 12.64 -13.95 11.21
CA PRO A 114 12.19 -12.78 11.94
C PRO A 114 11.86 -11.65 10.96
N TRP A 115 10.78 -10.94 11.24
CA TRP A 115 10.35 -9.79 10.48
C TRP A 115 9.67 -8.77 11.38
N LYS A 116 9.59 -7.54 10.89
CA LYS A 116 9.02 -6.40 11.62
C LYS A 116 7.88 -5.78 10.84
N LYS A 117 6.80 -5.49 11.54
CA LYS A 117 5.76 -4.57 11.08
C LYS A 117 6.01 -3.20 11.70
N TYR A 118 6.24 -2.20 10.86
CA TYR A 118 6.39 -0.83 11.28
C TYR A 118 5.09 -0.08 11.00
N HIS A 119 4.45 0.42 12.04
CA HIS A 119 3.32 1.34 11.94
C HIS A 119 3.88 2.74 11.74
N LEU A 120 4.07 3.12 10.47
CA LEU A 120 4.96 4.22 10.19
C LEU A 120 4.24 5.58 10.21
N LEU A 121 3.09 5.72 9.54
CA LEU A 121 2.66 7.06 9.07
C LEU A 121 1.15 7.26 9.00
N ASN A 122 0.75 8.50 9.27
CA ASN A 122 -0.54 9.05 8.87
C ASN A 122 -0.35 10.03 7.70
N PHE A 123 -1.24 10.00 6.70
CA PHE A 123 -1.16 10.94 5.58
C PHE A 123 -1.88 12.25 5.91
N HIS A 124 -1.25 13.36 5.54
CA HIS A 124 -1.78 14.72 5.66
C HIS A 124 -1.81 15.37 4.28
N ASN A 125 -2.99 15.87 3.89
CA ASN A 125 -3.15 16.59 2.63
C ASN A 125 -2.72 18.05 2.79
N ASP A 126 -2.19 18.64 1.72
CA ASP A 126 -1.82 20.05 1.73
C ASP A 126 -3.09 20.92 1.84
N GLY A 127 -3.06 21.91 2.74
CA GLY A 127 -4.18 22.85 2.94
C GLY A 127 -5.32 22.33 3.81
N GLU A 128 -5.35 21.05 4.18
CA GLU A 128 -6.35 20.51 5.11
C GLU A 128 -5.83 20.42 6.54
N LYS A 129 -6.68 20.79 7.52
CA LYS A 129 -6.35 20.64 8.94
C LYS A 129 -6.75 19.25 9.42
N GLY A 130 -5.76 18.38 9.62
CA GLY A 130 -5.93 17.08 10.29
C GLY A 130 -5.43 15.90 9.47
N SER A 131 -5.48 14.71 10.07
CA SER A 131 -5.14 13.46 9.39
C SER A 131 -6.23 13.08 8.40
N THR A 132 -5.83 12.64 7.20
CA THR A 132 -6.72 12.09 6.17
C THR A 132 -7.20 10.67 6.47
N ARG A 133 -6.80 10.11 7.62
CA ARG A 133 -7.10 8.74 8.10
C ARG A 133 -6.49 7.61 7.28
N TRP A 134 -5.69 7.94 6.28
CA TRP A 134 -4.84 6.98 5.61
C TRP A 134 -3.62 6.67 6.47
N VAL A 135 -3.37 5.38 6.65
CA VAL A 135 -2.26 4.84 7.43
C VAL A 135 -1.37 4.00 6.52
N MET A 136 -0.07 4.09 6.73
CA MET A 136 0.92 3.23 6.07
C MET A 136 1.62 2.34 7.08
N HIS A 137 1.65 1.04 6.78
CA HIS A 137 2.51 0.06 7.42
C HIS A 137 3.64 -0.36 6.47
N GLU A 138 4.84 -0.55 7.01
CA GLU A 138 5.98 -1.15 6.30
C GLU A 138 6.32 -2.49 6.93
N TYR A 139 6.66 -3.47 6.11
CA TYR A 139 7.01 -4.82 6.52
C TYR A 139 8.42 -5.10 5.99
N SER A 140 9.30 -5.55 6.89
CA SER A 140 10.69 -5.89 6.56
C SER A 140 11.05 -7.23 7.17
N VAL A 141 11.65 -8.11 6.38
CA VAL A 141 12.41 -9.25 6.90
C VAL A 141 13.67 -8.72 7.57
N THR A 142 14.00 -9.22 8.76
CA THR A 142 15.15 -8.76 9.56
C THR A 142 16.19 -9.85 9.79
N GLY A 143 15.97 -11.04 9.25
CA GLY A 143 16.92 -12.14 9.27
C GLY A 143 16.46 -13.26 8.34
N PRO A 144 17.37 -14.11 7.83
CA PRO A 144 18.83 -14.03 7.95
C PRO A 144 19.46 -12.79 7.27
N PRO A 145 20.76 -12.48 7.53
CA PRO A 145 21.39 -11.21 7.13
C PRO A 145 21.34 -10.89 5.62
N ASP A 146 21.43 -11.92 4.78
CA ASP A 146 21.24 -11.85 3.34
C ASP A 146 19.87 -11.27 2.97
N LEU A 147 18.79 -11.76 3.59
CA LEU A 147 17.45 -11.23 3.37
C LEU A 147 17.24 -9.85 3.99
N ALA A 148 17.80 -9.64 5.19
CA ALA A 148 17.70 -8.37 5.92
C ALA A 148 18.41 -7.22 5.18
N SER A 149 19.45 -7.53 4.41
CA SER A 149 20.22 -6.55 3.63
C SER A 149 19.47 -6.02 2.40
N SER A 150 18.42 -6.71 1.95
CA SER A 150 17.62 -6.26 0.82
C SER A 150 17.05 -4.87 1.08
N SER A 151 16.98 -4.03 0.05
CA SER A 151 16.28 -2.76 0.10
C SER A 151 14.78 -2.92 -0.17
N VAL A 152 14.32 -4.05 -0.71
CA VAL A 152 12.90 -4.26 -1.00
C VAL A 152 12.12 -4.39 0.30
N ARG A 153 11.01 -3.66 0.40
CA ARG A 153 10.06 -3.69 1.49
C ARG A 153 8.66 -3.96 0.94
N LEU A 154 7.79 -4.43 1.81
CA LEU A 154 6.37 -4.50 1.54
C LEU A 154 5.69 -3.37 2.29
N TYR A 155 4.80 -2.64 1.64
CA TYR A 155 4.01 -1.57 2.22
C TYR A 155 2.53 -1.93 2.16
N ARG A 156 1.78 -1.56 3.18
CA ARG A 156 0.31 -1.61 3.16
C ARG A 156 -0.22 -0.22 3.41
N ILE A 157 -1.02 0.30 2.49
CA ILE A 157 -1.74 1.55 2.66
C ILE A 157 -3.20 1.18 2.92
N LEU A 158 -3.75 1.68 4.02
CA LEU A 158 -5.12 1.42 4.40
C LEU A 158 -5.84 2.68 4.88
N PHE A 159 -7.13 2.75 4.62
CA PHE A 159 -8.01 3.76 5.17
C PHE A 159 -8.57 3.28 6.52
N SER A 160 -8.19 3.95 7.61
CA SER A 160 -8.52 3.50 8.98
C SER A 160 -9.99 3.63 9.39
N GLY A 161 -10.86 4.25 8.57
CA GLY A 161 -12.31 4.17 8.69
C GLY A 161 -12.99 4.74 9.96
N HIS A 162 -12.25 5.15 11.00
CA HIS A 162 -12.85 5.70 12.22
C HIS A 162 -13.43 7.12 11.97
N GLY A 163 -14.74 7.17 11.70
CA GLY A 163 -15.62 8.34 11.83
C GLY A 163 -16.03 9.04 10.51
N LYS A 164 -17.31 8.91 10.15
CA LYS A 164 -18.04 9.61 9.05
C LYS A 164 -17.61 9.27 7.60
N LYS A 165 -18.66 8.96 6.81
CA LYS A 165 -18.69 8.59 5.39
C LYS A 165 -17.75 9.42 4.51
N ARG A 166 -17.07 8.74 3.58
CA ARG A 166 -16.28 9.33 2.49
C ARG A 166 -17.06 10.50 1.87
N LYS A 167 -16.47 11.70 1.82
CA LYS A 167 -16.80 12.63 0.74
C LYS A 167 -16.05 12.12 -0.48
N ARG A 168 -16.74 11.34 -1.31
CA ARG A 168 -16.30 11.19 -2.71
C ARG A 168 -16.36 12.59 -3.30
N GLU A 169 -15.26 13.06 -3.89
CA GLU A 169 -15.34 14.24 -4.73
C GLU A 169 -16.35 13.96 -5.85
N PRO A 170 -17.18 14.94 -6.25
CA PRO A 170 -18.12 14.73 -7.33
C PRO A 170 -17.31 14.48 -8.60
N ASP A 171 -17.55 13.34 -9.25
CA ASP A 171 -17.07 13.11 -10.59
C ASP A 171 -17.67 14.22 -11.49
N ASP A 172 -16.82 15.08 -12.04
CA ASP A 172 -17.18 16.06 -13.06
C ASP A 172 -17.46 15.31 -14.37
N TYR A 173 -18.66 14.74 -14.47
CA TYR A 173 -19.22 14.26 -15.72
C TYR A 173 -20.44 15.11 -16.07
N GLY A 174 -20.37 15.84 -17.19
CA GLY A 174 -21.56 16.22 -17.94
C GLY A 174 -21.69 17.71 -18.26
N ARG A 175 -20.96 18.12 -19.28
CA ARG A 175 -21.31 19.22 -20.17
C ARG A 175 -22.63 18.89 -20.87
N ASP A 176 -23.72 19.58 -20.52
CA ASP A 176 -24.90 19.69 -21.38
C ASP A 176 -25.03 21.12 -21.89
N ASP A 177 -24.59 21.29 -23.13
CA ASP A 177 -24.81 22.46 -23.98
C ASP A 177 -26.26 22.37 -24.49
N ASP A 178 -27.21 22.95 -23.75
CA ASP A 178 -28.60 23.06 -24.19
C ASP A 178 -28.73 24.25 -25.15
N GLY A 179 -28.29 24.02 -26.38
CA GLY A 179 -28.42 24.92 -27.51
C GLY A 179 -29.56 24.49 -28.43
N GLY A 180 -30.80 24.89 -28.12
CA GLY A 180 -31.85 24.85 -29.14
C GLY A 180 -33.26 25.14 -28.67
N GLU A 181 -33.73 26.38 -28.85
CA GLU A 181 -35.12 26.59 -29.26
C GLU A 181 -35.25 27.74 -30.27
N ARG A 182 -35.61 27.36 -31.50
CA ARG A 182 -36.11 28.22 -32.57
C ARG A 182 -37.64 28.10 -32.60
N ALA A 183 -38.34 29.19 -32.34
CA ALA A 183 -39.64 29.60 -32.91
C ALA A 183 -39.95 30.99 -32.29
N ALA A 184 -40.41 32.03 -32.99
CA ALA A 184 -41.29 32.09 -34.15
C ALA A 184 -40.86 33.17 -35.16
#